data_AF-A0A1F9ZPW3-F1
#
_entry.id   AF-A0A1F9ZPW3-F1
#
_cell.length_a   1.000
_cell.length_b   1.000
_cell.length_c   1.000
_cell.angle_alpha   90.00
_cell.angle_beta   90.00
_cell.angle_gamma   90.00
#
_symmetry.space_group_name_H-M   'P 1'
#
loop_
_entity.id
_entity.type
_entity.pdbx_description
1 polymer ?
#
loop_
_entity_poly.entity_id
_entity_poly.type
_entity_poly.pdbx_seq_one_letter_code
_entity_poly.pdbx_strand_id
1 'polypeptide(L)'
;MPLPIPNIPPEAIDDALTAIVTTLAGVGMLAVEKSLERVDELITTLPHNQTVYALIDVEQNVQYIGRTTSETARKIAHRANPARKNLSFVPLVRNLTYFEARGLEQILMLSCHTINASNEMNNQINGISPMNPSLNVYMSAAKGTLKYFENAFDNEYLNWTGQ
;
A
#
# COMPACT_ATOMS: atom_id res chain seq x y z
N MET A 1 -17.03 1.05 13.60
CA MET A 1 -17.17 2.33 12.88
C MET A 1 -16.10 2.34 11.80
N PRO A 2 -16.42 2.50 10.50
CA PRO A 2 -15.38 2.61 9.49
C PRO A 2 -14.63 3.93 9.73
N LEU A 3 -13.31 3.85 9.91
CA LEU A 3 -12.47 5.04 10.11
C LEU A 3 -12.62 5.99 8.91
N PRO A 4 -12.71 7.32 9.13
CA PRO A 4 -12.82 8.30 8.05
C PRO A 4 -11.62 8.18 7.10
N ILE A 5 -11.88 8.40 5.80
CA ILE A 5 -10.87 8.36 4.74
C ILE A 5 -9.81 9.42 5.08
N PRO A 6 -8.52 9.05 5.23
CA PRO A 6 -7.49 10.02 5.61
C PRO A 6 -7.09 10.91 4.43
N ASN A 7 -6.95 12.20 4.72
CA ASN A 7 -6.31 13.16 3.83
C ASN A 7 -4.79 13.03 4.02
N ILE A 8 -4.06 12.58 3.00
CA ILE A 8 -2.60 12.40 3.05
C ILE A 8 -1.95 13.78 3.24
N PRO A 9 -1.03 13.98 4.20
CA PRO A 9 -0.37 15.25 4.39
C PRO A 9 0.48 15.61 3.16
N PRO A 10 0.41 16.85 2.62
CA PRO A 10 1.06 17.25 1.37
C PRO A 10 2.57 16.98 1.31
N GLU A 11 3.23 17.01 2.46
CA GLU A 11 4.68 16.78 2.62
C GLU A 11 5.15 15.37 2.21
N ALA A 12 4.33 14.34 2.40
CA ALA A 12 4.69 12.97 1.98
C ALA A 12 4.58 12.76 0.46
N ILE A 13 3.77 13.59 -0.21
CA ILE A 13 3.63 13.65 -1.66
C ILE A 13 4.84 14.39 -2.26
N ASP A 14 5.28 15.47 -1.63
CA ASP A 14 6.38 16.33 -2.09
C ASP A 14 7.75 15.61 -2.14
N ASP A 15 8.05 14.76 -1.16
CA ASP A 15 9.27 13.93 -1.13
C ASP A 15 9.29 12.87 -2.26
N ALA A 16 8.14 12.26 -2.56
CA ALA A 16 8.01 11.27 -3.63
C ALA A 16 8.04 11.92 -5.02
N LEU A 17 7.45 13.11 -5.15
CA LEU A 17 7.49 13.93 -6.37
C LEU A 17 8.90 14.40 -6.69
N THR A 18 9.62 14.91 -5.68
CA THR A 18 11.01 15.35 -5.82
C THR A 18 11.88 14.23 -6.39
N ALA A 19 11.74 12.99 -5.89
CA ALA A 19 12.49 11.84 -6.40
C ALA A 19 12.17 11.48 -7.88
N ILE A 20 10.92 11.64 -8.33
CA ILE A 20 10.52 11.45 -9.73
C ILE A 20 11.15 12.54 -10.61
N VAL A 21 11.15 13.79 -10.14
CA VAL A 21 11.65 14.96 -10.87
C VAL A 21 13.17 14.95 -11.03
N THR A 22 13.93 14.52 -10.04
CA THR A 22 15.40 14.43 -10.14
C THR A 22 15.85 13.46 -11.24
N THR A 23 15.01 12.50 -11.63
CA THR A 23 15.29 11.55 -12.73
C THR A 23 15.09 12.18 -14.12
N LEU A 24 14.46 13.36 -14.21
CA LEU A 24 14.16 14.10 -15.44
C LEU A 24 15.13 15.29 -15.69
N ALA A 25 16.31 15.32 -15.06
CA ALA A 25 17.25 16.45 -15.06
C ALA A 25 17.87 16.87 -16.41
N GLY A 26 17.29 16.48 -17.55
CA GLY A 26 17.60 16.98 -18.89
C GLY A 26 16.53 17.89 -19.51
N VAL A 27 15.42 18.17 -18.81
CA VAL A 27 14.30 18.98 -19.33
C VAL A 27 14.29 20.35 -18.64
N GLY A 28 14.15 21.44 -19.40
CA GLY A 28 14.22 22.81 -18.88
C GLY A 28 13.18 23.10 -17.77
N MET A 29 13.50 24.07 -16.89
CA MET A 29 12.77 24.38 -15.64
C MET A 29 11.25 24.54 -15.81
N LEU A 30 10.80 25.18 -16.90
CA LEU A 30 9.37 25.37 -17.20
C LEU A 30 8.61 24.04 -17.47
N ALA A 31 9.31 23.05 -18.05
CA ALA A 31 8.74 21.73 -18.30
C ALA A 31 8.70 20.88 -17.03
N VAL A 32 9.60 21.14 -16.08
CA VAL A 32 9.59 20.53 -14.75
C VAL A 32 8.38 21.02 -13.95
N GLU A 33 8.15 22.34 -13.89
CA GLU A 33 7.00 22.93 -13.19
C GLU A 33 5.66 22.39 -13.71
N LYS A 34 5.49 22.36 -15.04
CA LYS A 34 4.27 21.81 -15.67
C LYS A 34 4.11 20.30 -15.45
N SER A 35 5.22 19.58 -15.30
CA SER A 35 5.18 18.15 -14.96
C SER A 35 4.79 17.95 -13.50
N LEU A 36 5.28 18.79 -12.59
CA LEU A 36 4.91 18.78 -11.17
C LEU A 36 3.42 19.05 -10.99
N GLU A 37 2.88 20.11 -11.61
CA GLU A 37 1.44 20.42 -11.57
C GLU A 37 0.58 19.24 -12.07
N ARG A 38 1.00 18.61 -13.17
CA ARG A 38 0.29 17.45 -13.71
C ARG A 38 0.38 16.24 -12.77
N VAL A 39 1.50 16.03 -12.09
CA VAL A 39 1.60 14.90 -11.15
C VAL A 39 0.79 15.19 -9.88
N ASP A 40 0.74 16.42 -9.39
CA ASP A 40 -0.12 16.82 -8.26
C ASP A 40 -1.61 16.63 -8.61
N GLU A 41 -2.04 17.08 -9.79
CA GLU A 41 -3.40 16.84 -10.30
C GLU A 41 -3.70 15.34 -10.46
N LEU A 42 -2.72 14.56 -10.94
CA LEU A 42 -2.89 13.11 -11.06
C LEU A 42 -3.02 12.44 -9.69
N ILE A 43 -2.19 12.80 -8.72
CA ILE A 43 -2.20 12.22 -7.36
C ILE A 43 -3.52 12.53 -6.65
N THR A 44 -3.98 13.79 -6.73
CA THR A 44 -5.24 14.23 -6.10
C THR A 44 -6.49 13.60 -6.72
N THR A 45 -6.41 13.12 -7.96
CA THR A 45 -7.53 12.48 -8.67
C THR A 45 -7.49 10.96 -8.62
N LEU A 46 -6.47 10.34 -8.00
CA LEU A 46 -6.37 8.89 -7.91
C LEU A 46 -7.55 8.31 -7.10
N PRO A 47 -8.17 7.22 -7.59
CA PRO A 47 -9.26 6.59 -6.84
C PRO A 47 -8.73 5.90 -5.58
N HIS A 48 -9.30 6.28 -4.44
CA HIS A 48 -9.07 5.67 -3.13
C HIS A 48 -9.96 4.42 -2.94
N ASN A 49 -9.82 3.44 -3.82
CA ASN A 49 -10.68 2.25 -3.82
C ASN A 49 -9.92 0.94 -3.57
N GLN A 50 -8.64 1.01 -3.20
CA GLN A 50 -7.85 -0.18 -2.90
C GLN A 50 -7.92 -0.55 -1.44
N THR A 51 -7.82 -1.85 -1.19
CA THR A 51 -7.73 -2.47 0.13
C THR A 51 -6.55 -3.44 0.13
N VAL A 52 -5.68 -3.34 1.13
CA VAL A 52 -4.66 -4.35 1.43
C VAL A 52 -5.21 -5.30 2.50
N TYR A 53 -5.02 -6.60 2.31
CA TYR A 53 -5.58 -7.65 3.15
C TYR A 53 -4.57 -8.78 3.38
N ALA A 54 -4.81 -9.56 4.44
CA ALA A 54 -4.11 -10.80 4.74
C ALA A 54 -5.04 -12.02 4.57
N LEU A 55 -4.44 -13.17 4.28
CA LEU A 55 -5.04 -14.48 4.53
C LEU A 55 -4.31 -15.14 5.69
N ILE A 56 -5.07 -15.56 6.70
CA ILE A 56 -4.54 -16.08 7.95
C ILE A 56 -5.01 -17.53 8.13
N ASP A 57 -4.13 -18.40 8.59
CA ASP A 57 -4.49 -19.79 8.92
C ASP A 57 -5.14 -19.91 10.31
N VAL A 58 -5.44 -21.15 10.70
CA VAL A 58 -6.07 -21.45 12.00
C VAL A 58 -5.14 -21.22 13.19
N GLU A 59 -3.83 -21.17 12.95
CA GLU A 59 -2.79 -20.91 13.95
C GLU A 59 -2.48 -19.41 14.08
N GLN A 60 -3.26 -18.56 13.39
CA GLN A 60 -3.10 -17.11 13.33
C GLN A 60 -1.82 -16.66 12.60
N ASN A 61 -1.20 -17.52 11.79
CA ASN A 61 -0.07 -17.11 10.96
C ASN A 61 -0.56 -16.44 9.68
N VAL A 62 0.09 -15.34 9.31
CA VAL A 62 -0.15 -14.67 8.04
C VAL A 62 0.48 -15.49 6.92
N GLN A 63 -0.34 -16.04 6.04
CA GLN A 63 0.11 -16.89 4.95
C GLN A 63 0.21 -16.13 3.63
N TYR A 64 -0.65 -15.14 3.41
CA TYR A 64 -0.68 -14.41 2.14
C TYR A 64 -1.06 -12.95 2.37
N ILE A 65 -0.40 -12.04 1.66
CA ILE A 65 -0.77 -10.64 1.60
C ILE A 65 -1.20 -10.30 0.18
N GLY A 66 -2.26 -9.52 0.02
CA GLY A 66 -2.62 -9.00 -1.28
C GLY A 66 -3.37 -7.69 -1.22
N ARG A 67 -3.58 -7.09 -2.39
CA ARG A 67 -4.44 -5.92 -2.57
C ARG A 67 -5.63 -6.19 -3.49
N THR A 68 -6.70 -5.41 -3.34
CA THR A 68 -7.88 -5.52 -4.20
C THR A 68 -8.72 -4.24 -4.20
N THR A 69 -9.42 -4.00 -5.31
CA THR A 69 -10.50 -3.01 -5.39
C THR A 69 -11.86 -3.58 -4.94
N SER A 70 -11.98 -4.90 -4.79
CA SER A 70 -13.23 -5.56 -4.41
C SER A 70 -12.96 -6.76 -3.51
N GLU A 71 -13.16 -6.56 -2.20
CA GLU A 71 -13.00 -7.63 -1.21
C GLU A 71 -13.89 -8.83 -1.51
N THR A 72 -15.13 -8.61 -1.95
CA THR A 72 -16.08 -9.69 -2.23
C THR A 72 -15.59 -10.59 -3.36
N ALA A 73 -15.18 -9.99 -4.49
CA ALA A 73 -14.65 -10.75 -5.62
C ALA A 73 -13.38 -11.51 -5.22
N ARG A 74 -12.50 -10.87 -4.43
CA ARG A 74 -11.25 -11.49 -4.00
C ARG A 74 -11.45 -12.63 -3.00
N LYS A 75 -12.41 -12.51 -2.07
CA LYS A 75 -12.81 -13.60 -1.16
C LYS A 75 -13.31 -14.82 -1.93
N ILE A 76 -14.14 -14.60 -2.97
CA ILE A 76 -14.64 -15.69 -3.82
C ILE A 76 -13.48 -16.37 -4.55
N ALA A 77 -12.57 -15.60 -5.15
CA ALA A 77 -11.40 -16.14 -5.85
C ALA A 77 -10.51 -17.00 -4.94
N HIS A 78 -10.25 -16.56 -3.71
CA HIS A 78 -9.44 -17.36 -2.77
C HIS A 78 -10.15 -18.61 -2.29
N ARG A 79 -11.48 -18.59 -2.11
CA ARG A 79 -12.28 -19.79 -1.81
C ARG A 79 -12.25 -20.84 -2.93
N ALA A 80 -12.07 -20.41 -4.17
CA ALA A 80 -11.92 -21.31 -5.31
C ALA A 80 -10.49 -21.88 -5.44
N ASN A 81 -9.50 -21.29 -4.77
CA ASN A 81 -8.11 -21.74 -4.80
C ASN A 81 -7.90 -22.90 -3.80
N PRO A 82 -7.52 -24.12 -4.24
CA PRO A 82 -7.36 -25.27 -3.36
C PRO A 82 -6.39 -25.07 -2.20
N ALA A 83 -5.30 -24.32 -2.40
CA ALA A 83 -4.27 -24.06 -1.39
C ALA A 83 -4.67 -22.97 -0.38
N ARG A 84 -5.65 -22.11 -0.71
CA ARG A 84 -6.01 -20.93 0.10
C ARG A 84 -7.46 -20.89 0.57
N LYS A 85 -8.29 -21.83 0.12
CA LYS A 85 -9.74 -21.85 0.38
C LYS A 85 -10.14 -21.88 1.86
N ASN A 86 -9.26 -22.40 2.72
CA ASN A 86 -9.51 -22.54 4.15
C ASN A 86 -8.93 -21.39 4.98
N LEU A 87 -8.28 -20.40 4.35
CA LEU A 87 -7.70 -19.27 5.05
C LEU A 87 -8.74 -18.17 5.30
N SER A 88 -8.59 -17.49 6.43
CA SER A 88 -9.42 -16.37 6.84
C SER A 88 -8.99 -15.10 6.12
N PHE A 89 -9.91 -14.45 5.40
CA PHE A 89 -9.66 -13.17 4.74
C PHE A 89 -9.83 -12.01 5.73
N VAL A 90 -8.74 -11.29 6.00
CA VAL A 90 -8.70 -10.16 6.94
C VAL A 90 -8.28 -8.89 6.21
N PRO A 91 -9.21 -7.93 5.99
CA PRO A 91 -8.88 -6.60 5.48
C PRO A 91 -8.01 -5.86 6.51
N LEU A 92 -6.84 -5.36 6.10
CA LEU A 92 -5.91 -4.65 6.99
C LEU A 92 -6.11 -3.13 6.88
N VAL A 93 -6.06 -2.60 5.65
CA VAL A 93 -6.17 -1.16 5.37
C VAL A 93 -7.01 -0.94 4.12
N ARG A 94 -7.96 0.00 4.18
CA ARG A 94 -8.91 0.35 3.10
C ARG A 94 -8.71 1.78 2.63
N ASN A 95 -9.38 2.14 1.54
CA ASN A 95 -9.42 3.49 0.96
C ASN A 95 -8.03 4.01 0.55
N LEU A 96 -7.19 3.10 0.08
CA LEU A 96 -5.87 3.42 -0.43
C LEU A 96 -5.96 3.75 -1.91
N THR A 97 -5.05 4.60 -2.36
CA THR A 97 -4.72 4.71 -3.78
C THR A 97 -4.04 3.43 -4.26
N TYR A 98 -3.91 3.29 -5.59
CA TYR A 98 -3.14 2.21 -6.18
C TYR A 98 -1.68 2.17 -5.69
N PHE A 99 -1.03 3.34 -5.60
CA PHE A 99 0.40 3.41 -5.27
C PHE A 99 0.67 3.01 -3.82
N GLU A 100 -0.13 3.52 -2.88
CA GLU A 100 -0.05 3.17 -1.47
C GLU A 100 -0.31 1.69 -1.26
N ALA A 101 -1.40 1.15 -1.84
CA ALA A 101 -1.74 -0.26 -1.70
C ALA A 101 -0.66 -1.18 -2.29
N ARG A 102 0.00 -0.76 -3.38
CA ARG A 102 1.06 -1.53 -4.03
C ARG A 102 2.33 -1.58 -3.18
N GLY A 103 2.74 -0.45 -2.63
CA GLY A 103 3.89 -0.40 -1.73
C GLY A 103 3.63 -1.12 -0.41
N LEU A 104 2.45 -0.93 0.19
CA LEU A 104 2.10 -1.53 1.47
C LEU A 104 1.99 -3.06 1.36
N GLU A 105 1.43 -3.57 0.26
CA GLU A 105 1.44 -5.00 -0.06
C GLU A 105 2.87 -5.56 -0.05
N GLN A 106 3.83 -4.89 -0.72
CA GLN A 106 5.22 -5.34 -0.77
C GLN A 106 5.90 -5.29 0.61
N ILE A 107 5.70 -4.22 1.39
CA ILE A 107 6.27 -4.10 2.74
C ILE A 107 5.75 -5.23 3.64
N LEU A 108 4.45 -5.48 3.63
CA LEU A 108 3.83 -6.51 4.48
C LEU A 108 4.22 -7.93 4.05
N MET A 109 4.37 -8.18 2.75
CA MET A 109 4.90 -9.46 2.26
C MET A 109 6.30 -9.76 2.80
N LEU A 110 7.16 -8.73 2.90
CA LEU A 110 8.50 -8.85 3.46
C LEU A 110 8.46 -9.01 4.98
N SER A 111 7.70 -8.18 5.71
CA SER A 111 7.66 -8.22 7.18
C SER A 111 7.01 -9.51 7.71
N CYS A 112 5.99 -10.01 7.02
CA CYS A 112 5.31 -11.25 7.38
C CYS A 112 5.93 -12.50 6.73
N HIS A 113 7.03 -12.35 5.99
CA HIS A 113 7.76 -13.45 5.34
C HIS A 113 6.87 -14.34 4.45
N THR A 114 5.90 -13.75 3.73
CA THR A 114 4.95 -14.51 2.92
C THR A 114 5.45 -14.82 1.51
N ILE A 115 6.65 -14.40 1.11
CA ILE A 115 7.21 -14.71 -0.21
C ILE A 115 7.87 -16.09 -0.17
N ASN A 116 7.21 -17.09 -0.74
CA ASN A 116 7.70 -18.46 -0.78
C ASN A 116 7.14 -19.20 -2.00
N ALA A 117 7.97 -19.37 -3.03
CA ALA A 117 7.61 -20.03 -4.29
C ALA A 117 7.44 -21.56 -4.18
N SER A 118 7.77 -22.16 -3.03
CA SER A 118 7.63 -23.60 -2.79
C SER A 118 6.35 -23.95 -2.01
N ASN A 119 5.65 -22.95 -1.47
CA ASN A 119 4.41 -23.16 -0.73
C ASN A 119 3.26 -22.39 -1.39
N GLU A 120 2.38 -23.07 -2.11
CA GLU A 120 1.28 -22.46 -2.87
C GLU A 120 0.32 -21.60 -2.02
N MET A 121 0.26 -21.86 -0.70
CA MET A 121 -0.49 -21.06 0.26
C MET A 121 0.04 -19.62 0.32
N ASN A 122 1.35 -19.46 0.15
CA ASN A 122 2.08 -18.21 0.27
C ASN A 122 2.06 -17.36 -1.01
N ASN A 123 2.58 -16.13 -0.94
CA ASN A 123 2.86 -15.32 -2.12
C ASN A 123 4.00 -15.96 -2.91
N GLN A 124 3.73 -16.38 -4.16
CA GLN A 124 4.74 -17.07 -4.99
C GLN A 124 5.74 -16.11 -5.64
N ILE A 125 5.36 -14.85 -5.74
CA ILE A 125 6.14 -13.79 -6.41
C ILE A 125 6.08 -12.55 -5.55
N ASN A 126 7.03 -11.64 -5.76
CA ASN A 126 6.99 -10.31 -5.17
C ASN A 126 5.71 -9.56 -5.57
N GLY A 127 5.24 -8.70 -4.66
CA GLY A 127 4.29 -7.64 -5.00
C GLY A 127 4.90 -6.78 -6.09
N ILE A 128 6.03 -6.13 -5.83
CA ILE A 128 6.72 -5.27 -6.81
C ILE A 128 8.03 -5.92 -7.25
N SER A 129 8.29 -5.92 -8.57
CA SER A 129 9.60 -6.35 -9.08
C SER A 129 10.71 -5.46 -8.53
N PRO A 130 11.85 -6.00 -8.06
CA PRO A 130 13.01 -5.21 -7.66
C PRO A 130 13.57 -4.32 -8.78
N MET A 131 13.32 -4.69 -10.04
CA MET A 131 13.74 -3.92 -11.23
C MET A 131 12.67 -2.93 -11.71
N ASN A 132 11.60 -2.72 -10.95
CA ASN A 132 10.55 -1.78 -11.35
C ASN A 132 11.07 -0.34 -11.23
N PRO A 133 11.03 0.48 -12.30
CA PRO A 133 11.54 1.85 -12.25
C PRO A 133 10.76 2.76 -11.28
N SER A 134 9.51 2.40 -10.96
CA SER A 134 8.66 3.11 -10.01
C SER A 134 8.68 2.50 -8.60
N LEU A 135 9.59 1.57 -8.30
CA LEU A 135 9.70 0.93 -6.97
C LEU A 135 9.75 1.98 -5.86
N ASN A 136 10.62 2.98 -5.99
CA ASN A 136 10.78 4.04 -4.99
C ASN A 136 9.47 4.81 -4.77
N VAL A 137 8.70 5.07 -5.82
CA VAL A 137 7.41 5.78 -5.72
C VAL A 137 6.43 4.98 -4.86
N TYR A 138 6.29 3.68 -5.13
CA TYR A 138 5.41 2.82 -4.35
C TYR A 138 5.86 2.72 -2.88
N MET A 139 7.17 2.54 -2.65
CA MET A 139 7.70 2.41 -1.29
C MET A 139 7.57 3.72 -0.50
N SER A 140 7.79 4.88 -1.13
CA SER A 140 7.59 6.19 -0.49
C SER A 140 6.13 6.44 -0.15
N ALA A 141 5.21 6.16 -1.08
CA ALA A 141 3.77 6.29 -0.81
C ALA A 141 3.34 5.43 0.38
N ALA A 142 3.77 4.16 0.42
CA ALA A 142 3.44 3.26 1.53
C ALA A 142 4.09 3.67 2.86
N LYS A 143 5.31 4.20 2.86
CA LYS A 143 5.93 4.76 4.06
C LYS A 143 5.17 5.97 4.60
N GLY A 144 4.70 6.85 3.71
CA GLY A 144 3.82 7.97 4.08
C GLY A 144 2.55 7.48 4.77
N THR A 145 1.89 6.47 4.20
CA THR A 145 0.73 5.81 4.80
C THR A 145 1.04 5.21 6.19
N LEU A 146 2.15 4.48 6.35
CA LEU A 146 2.52 3.86 7.62
C LEU A 146 2.80 4.89 8.72
N LYS A 147 3.63 5.90 8.42
CA LYS A 147 3.96 6.99 9.36
C LYS A 147 2.71 7.74 9.81
N TYR A 148 1.73 7.92 8.92
CA TYR A 148 0.46 8.53 9.29
C TYR A 148 -0.31 7.67 10.30
N PHE A 149 -0.41 6.35 10.07
CA PHE A 149 -1.08 5.47 11.02
C PHE A 149 -0.40 5.47 12.39
N GLU A 150 0.93 5.39 12.42
CA GLU A 150 1.72 5.50 13.66
C GLU A 150 1.38 6.80 14.41
N ASN A 151 1.44 7.95 13.73
CA ASN A 151 1.09 9.24 14.32
C ASN A 151 -0.37 9.31 14.81
N ALA A 152 -1.30 8.72 14.06
CA ALA A 152 -2.72 8.69 14.44
C ALA A 152 -2.94 7.85 15.71
N PHE A 153 -2.27 6.69 15.80
CA PHE A 153 -2.29 5.86 17.00
C PHE A 153 -1.67 6.58 18.20
N ASP A 154 -0.53 7.23 18.00
CA ASP A 154 0.15 7.96 19.08
C ASP A 154 -0.71 9.12 19.59
N ASN A 155 -1.33 9.89 18.68
CA ASN A 155 -2.23 10.98 19.07
C ASN A 155 -3.48 10.48 19.79
N GLU A 156 -4.08 9.37 19.34
CA GLU A 156 -5.23 8.76 20.02
C GLU A 156 -4.83 8.20 21.40
N TYR A 157 -3.66 7.54 21.48
CA TYR A 157 -3.09 7.05 22.73
C TYR A 157 -2.80 8.19 23.73
N LEU A 158 -2.22 9.31 23.27
CA LEU A 158 -2.00 10.50 24.09
C LEU A 158 -3.34 11.07 24.59
N ASN A 159 -4.36 11.16 23.73
CA ASN A 159 -5.69 11.61 24.14
C ASN A 159 -6.32 10.71 25.21
N TRP A 160 -6.07 9.40 25.17
CA TRP A 160 -6.60 8.46 26.18
C TRP A 160 -5.77 8.46 27.47
N THR A 161 -4.47 8.71 27.38
CA THR A 161 -3.56 8.70 28.53
C THR A 161 -3.41 10.07 29.20
N GLY A 162 -3.92 11.14 28.58
CA GLY A 162 -4.01 12.47 29.16
C GLY A 162 -2.66 13.13 29.47
N GLN A 163 -1.62 12.77 28.72
CA GLN A 163 -0.27 13.34 28.82
C GLN A 163 -0.09 14.54 27.90
#